data_AF-A0A960WPK2-F1
#
_entry.id   AF-A0A960WPK2-F1
#
_cell.length_a   1.000
_cell.length_b   1.000
_cell.length_c   1.000
_cell.angle_alpha   90.00
_cell.angle_beta   90.00
_cell.angle_gamma   90.00
#
_symmetry.space_group_name_H-M   'P 1'
#
loop_
_entity.id
_entity.type
_entity.pdbx_description
1 polymer ?
#
loop_
_entity_poly.entity_id
_entity_poly.type
_entity_poly.pdbx_seq_one_letter_code
_entity_poly.pdbx_strand_id
1 'polypeptide(L)'
;MVGYRRNDAFCPEDWLWEDTVNRGNHQSRGGGRSVMLAALRLIWLLGYRRVCLVGCDFAMAADRRYWFPEQRRDAAVRNKQQSYRLLSRCFAALRPHFDAAGLRVWNCTSGSRLEAFPHVDLARALDAVGVDTSASTEGMYVAR
;
A
#
# COMPACT_ATOMS: atom_id res chain seq x y z
N MET A 1 -29.23 -4.66 8.02
CA MET A 1 -28.08 -5.53 8.34
C MET A 1 -27.17 -4.75 9.27
N VAL A 2 -26.93 -5.25 10.49
CA VAL A 2 -25.98 -4.64 11.44
C VAL A 2 -24.65 -5.38 11.30
N GLY A 3 -23.65 -4.74 10.67
CA GLY A 3 -22.32 -5.32 10.44
C GLY A 3 -21.56 -4.65 9.30
N TYR A 4 -20.24 -4.87 9.22
CA TYR A 4 -19.38 -4.38 8.12
C TYR A 4 -19.35 -5.40 6.97
N ARG A 5 -19.57 -4.96 5.72
CA ARG A 5 -19.46 -5.81 4.53
C ARG A 5 -18.00 -6.22 4.30
N ARG A 6 -17.79 -7.48 3.94
CA ARG A 6 -16.46 -8.02 3.64
C ARG A 6 -16.49 -8.65 2.26
N ASN A 7 -15.44 -8.40 1.48
CA ASN A 7 -15.24 -9.14 0.23
C ASN A 7 -14.94 -10.62 0.49
N ASP A 8 -15.45 -11.48 -0.38
CA ASP A 8 -15.15 -12.91 -0.39
C ASP A 8 -13.83 -13.23 -1.12
N ALA A 9 -13.46 -12.42 -2.11
CA ALA A 9 -12.29 -12.62 -2.96
C ALA A 9 -11.61 -11.29 -3.30
N PHE A 10 -10.42 -11.37 -3.91
CA PHE A 10 -9.75 -10.20 -4.46
C PHE A 10 -10.16 -10.00 -5.92
N CYS A 11 -10.77 -8.85 -6.22
CA CYS A 11 -11.17 -8.43 -7.57
C CYS A 11 -10.42 -7.15 -7.93
N PRO A 12 -9.31 -7.21 -8.70
CA PRO A 12 -8.52 -6.00 -9.03
C PRO A 12 -9.33 -4.98 -9.84
N GLU A 13 -10.30 -5.42 -10.62
CA GLU A 13 -11.16 -4.59 -11.48
C GLU A 13 -12.03 -3.64 -10.66
N ASP A 14 -12.60 -4.15 -9.55
CA ASP A 14 -13.53 -3.41 -8.70
C ASP A 14 -12.84 -2.71 -7.52
N TRP A 15 -11.56 -3.00 -7.27
CA TRP A 15 -10.88 -2.62 -6.03
C TRP A 15 -10.86 -1.10 -5.75
N LEU A 16 -10.81 -0.27 -6.79
CA LEU A 16 -10.87 1.19 -6.66
C LEU A 16 -12.29 1.74 -6.38
N TRP A 17 -13.30 0.90 -6.47
CA TRP A 17 -14.70 1.31 -6.46
C TRP A 17 -15.55 0.55 -5.45
N GLU A 18 -15.08 -0.59 -4.97
CA GLU A 18 -15.76 -1.42 -3.97
C GLU A 18 -15.98 -0.69 -2.63
N ASP A 19 -17.12 -0.98 -1.99
CA ASP A 19 -17.52 -0.41 -0.70
C ASP A 19 -16.75 -0.99 0.50
N THR A 20 -15.75 -1.83 0.26
CA THR A 20 -14.94 -2.45 1.30
C THR A 20 -13.46 -2.13 1.12
N VAL A 21 -12.70 -2.31 2.21
CA VAL A 21 -11.25 -2.06 2.23
C VAL A 21 -10.49 -3.37 2.46
N ASN A 22 -11.20 -4.47 2.72
CA ASN A 22 -10.62 -5.75 3.09
C ASN A 22 -10.65 -6.74 1.93
N ARG A 23 -9.58 -7.54 1.83
CA ARG A 23 -9.40 -8.50 0.74
C ARG A 23 -9.83 -9.93 1.09
N GLY A 24 -10.96 -10.07 1.79
CA GLY A 24 -11.44 -11.37 2.30
C GLY A 24 -10.40 -12.19 3.06
N ASN A 25 -10.77 -13.40 3.50
CA ASN A 25 -9.82 -14.41 3.99
C ASN A 25 -10.26 -15.81 3.58
N HIS A 26 -10.96 -15.92 2.45
CA HIS A 26 -11.54 -17.18 2.00
C HIS A 26 -10.44 -18.18 1.66
N GLN A 27 -10.55 -19.40 2.17
CA GLN A 27 -9.48 -20.39 2.07
C GLN A 27 -9.23 -20.87 0.63
N SER A 28 -10.30 -21.05 -0.15
CA SER A 28 -10.22 -21.52 -1.55
C SER A 28 -10.04 -20.42 -2.60
N ARG A 29 -10.68 -19.25 -2.43
CA ARG A 29 -10.61 -18.12 -3.36
C ARG A 29 -9.40 -17.20 -3.09
N GLY A 30 -8.63 -17.54 -2.07
CA GLY A 30 -7.54 -16.72 -1.58
C GLY A 30 -8.02 -15.48 -0.84
N GLY A 31 -7.06 -14.69 -0.38
CA GLY A 31 -7.29 -13.51 0.43
C GLY A 31 -6.04 -13.14 1.20
N GLY A 32 -6.12 -12.10 2.02
CA GLY A 32 -4.97 -11.67 2.79
C GLY A 32 -5.19 -10.33 3.46
N ARG A 33 -4.51 -10.13 4.59
CA ARG A 33 -4.56 -8.87 5.32
C ARG A 33 -3.34 -8.06 4.96
N SER A 34 -3.54 -6.80 4.60
CA SER A 34 -2.46 -5.85 4.40
C SER A 34 -2.92 -4.45 4.73
N VAL A 35 -2.20 -3.83 5.66
CA VAL A 35 -2.38 -2.40 5.96
C VAL A 35 -2.05 -1.55 4.74
N MET A 36 -1.11 -2.00 3.89
CA MET A 36 -0.71 -1.24 2.70
C MET A 36 -1.82 -1.16 1.64
N LEU A 37 -2.58 -2.24 1.42
CA LEU A 37 -3.77 -2.17 0.55
C LEU A 37 -4.79 -1.20 1.13
N ALA A 38 -5.08 -1.32 2.42
CA ALA A 38 -6.03 -0.43 3.08
C ALA A 38 -5.60 1.04 3.00
N ALA A 39 -4.31 1.32 3.24
CA ALA A 39 -3.75 2.67 3.15
C ALA A 39 -3.88 3.25 1.73
N LEU A 40 -3.53 2.48 0.69
CA LEU A 40 -3.68 2.93 -0.69
C LEU A 40 -5.16 3.17 -1.06
N ARG A 41 -6.08 2.38 -0.53
CA ARG A 41 -7.53 2.56 -0.73
C ARG A 41 -7.98 3.88 -0.11
N LEU A 42 -7.57 4.15 1.13
CA LEU A 42 -7.87 5.40 1.82
C LEU A 42 -7.28 6.61 1.09
N ILE A 43 -6.03 6.53 0.66
CA ILE A 43 -5.36 7.56 -0.14
C ILE A 43 -6.17 7.88 -1.40
N TRP A 44 -6.63 6.86 -2.12
CA TRP A 44 -7.47 7.02 -3.30
C TRP A 44 -8.80 7.71 -2.98
N LEU A 45 -9.50 7.25 -1.93
CA LEU A 45 -10.80 7.79 -1.50
C LEU A 45 -10.70 9.24 -1.04
N LEU A 46 -9.57 9.62 -0.43
CA LEU A 46 -9.27 11.00 -0.03
C LEU A 46 -8.93 11.91 -1.22
N GLY A 47 -8.86 11.38 -2.45
CA GLY A 47 -8.63 12.16 -3.66
C GLY A 47 -7.17 12.27 -4.08
N TYR A 48 -6.22 11.69 -3.35
CA TYR A 48 -4.83 11.69 -3.76
C TYR A 48 -4.63 10.82 -5.01
N ARG A 49 -3.78 11.29 -5.92
CA ARG A 49 -3.48 10.62 -7.21
C ARG A 49 -2.00 10.33 -7.43
N ARG A 50 -1.13 10.84 -6.57
CA ARG A 50 0.32 10.67 -6.63
C ARG A 50 0.79 10.13 -5.28
N VAL A 51 1.44 8.97 -5.28
CA VAL A 51 1.83 8.26 -4.06
C VAL A 51 3.28 7.83 -4.14
N CYS A 52 4.10 8.28 -3.19
CA CYS A 52 5.49 7.87 -3.06
C CYS A 52 5.62 6.87 -1.90
N LEU A 53 6.07 5.66 -2.18
CA LEU A 53 6.24 4.60 -1.19
C LEU A 53 7.65 4.61 -0.60
N VAL A 54 7.76 4.77 0.71
CA VAL A 54 9.02 4.76 1.45
C VAL A 54 9.00 3.64 2.49
N GLY A 55 10.12 2.95 2.70
CA GLY A 55 10.22 1.80 3.61
C GLY A 55 9.43 0.57 3.17
N CYS A 56 9.14 0.44 1.87
CA CYS A 56 8.36 -0.65 1.29
C CYS A 56 9.29 -1.69 0.65
N ASP A 57 10.18 -2.31 1.42
CA ASP A 57 11.26 -3.19 0.93
C ASP A 57 10.81 -4.53 0.35
N PHE A 58 9.71 -5.10 0.85
CA PHE A 58 9.20 -6.42 0.41
C PHE A 58 10.21 -7.57 0.53
N ALA A 59 11.18 -7.42 1.42
CA ALA A 59 12.18 -8.41 1.75
C ALA A 59 12.37 -8.44 3.27
N MET A 60 12.45 -9.65 3.82
CA MET A 60 12.86 -9.87 5.20
C MET A 60 13.77 -11.10 5.27
N ALA A 61 14.89 -10.94 5.95
CA ALA A 61 15.89 -11.96 6.23
C ALA A 61 16.35 -11.85 7.69
N ALA A 62 17.15 -12.81 8.16
CA ALA A 62 17.60 -12.86 9.55
C ALA A 62 18.43 -11.61 9.94
N ASP A 63 19.23 -11.12 8.99
CA ASP A 63 20.11 -9.95 9.01
C ASP A 63 19.44 -8.66 8.50
N ARG A 64 18.33 -8.79 7.76
CA ARG A 64 17.61 -7.67 7.14
C ARG A 64 16.14 -7.68 7.53
N ARG A 65 15.78 -7.00 8.62
CA ARG A 65 14.41 -6.93 9.17
C ARG A 65 13.80 -5.54 8.94
N TYR A 66 12.98 -5.09 9.89
CA TYR A 66 12.52 -3.71 9.90
C TYR A 66 13.68 -2.74 10.13
N TRP A 67 13.39 -1.46 9.87
CA TRP A 67 14.32 -0.36 10.12
C TRP A 67 14.81 -0.27 11.57
N PHE A 68 14.00 -0.73 12.52
CA PHE A 68 14.34 -0.76 13.94
C PHE A 68 14.75 -2.18 14.40
N PRO A 69 15.58 -2.29 15.46
CA PRO A 69 15.94 -3.58 16.04
C PRO A 69 14.69 -4.31 16.53
N GLU A 70 14.35 -5.42 15.88
CA GLU A 70 13.23 -6.27 16.31
C GLU A 70 13.66 -7.74 16.25
N GLN A 71 13.44 -8.46 17.34
CA GLN A 71 13.65 -9.90 17.38
C GLN A 71 12.49 -10.62 16.68
N ARG A 72 12.76 -11.23 15.54
CA ARG A 72 11.79 -12.03 14.78
C ARG A 72 12.26 -13.48 14.76
N ARG A 73 11.37 -14.39 15.16
CA ARG A 73 11.56 -15.83 14.97
C ARG A 73 11.52 -16.15 13.47
N ASP A 74 12.26 -17.17 13.03
CA ASP A 74 12.33 -17.56 11.61
C ASP A 74 10.96 -17.86 11.00
N ALA A 75 10.06 -18.45 11.78
CA ALA A 75 8.68 -18.70 11.36
C ALA A 75 7.94 -17.40 10.99
N ALA A 76 8.17 -16.31 11.75
CA ALA A 76 7.58 -15.00 11.46
C ALA A 76 8.16 -14.38 10.19
N VAL A 77 9.48 -14.55 9.95
CA VAL A 77 10.13 -14.13 8.70
C VAL A 77 9.53 -14.85 7.50
N ARG A 78 9.42 -16.19 7.56
CA ARG A 78 8.80 -17.00 6.48
C ARG A 78 7.35 -16.58 6.20
N ASN A 79 6.57 -16.34 7.25
CA ASN A 79 5.19 -15.88 7.11
C ASN A 79 5.11 -14.49 6.43
N LYS A 80 5.98 -13.55 6.81
CA LYS A 80 6.04 -12.23 6.15
C LYS A 80 6.43 -12.32 4.68
N GLN A 81 7.40 -13.16 4.34
CA GLN A 81 7.78 -13.41 2.95
C GLN A 81 6.62 -13.97 2.12
N GLN A 82 5.77 -14.84 2.69
CA GLN A 82 4.52 -15.29 2.04
C GLN A 82 3.57 -14.10 1.78
N SER A 83 3.38 -13.21 2.76
CA SER A 83 2.56 -12.01 2.60
C SER A 83 3.11 -11.06 1.54
N TYR A 84 4.43 -10.87 1.45
CA TYR A 84 5.03 -10.03 0.41
C TYR A 84 4.79 -10.60 -0.99
N ARG A 85 4.99 -11.92 -1.19
CA ARG A 85 4.69 -12.57 -2.47
C ARG A 85 3.23 -12.40 -2.89
N LEU A 86 2.31 -12.55 -1.94
CA LEU A 86 0.89 -12.31 -2.18
C LEU A 86 0.61 -10.86 -2.57
N LEU A 87 1.23 -9.89 -1.89
CA LEU A 87 1.04 -8.48 -2.17
C LEU A 87 1.64 -8.06 -3.51
N SER A 88 2.83 -8.57 -3.87
CA SER A 88 3.45 -8.29 -5.17
C SER A 88 2.53 -8.71 -6.32
N ARG A 89 1.91 -9.91 -6.24
CA ARG A 89 0.95 -10.36 -7.26
C ARG A 89 -0.26 -9.43 -7.38
N CYS A 90 -0.76 -8.94 -6.25
CA CYS A 90 -1.93 -8.08 -6.28
C CYS A 90 -1.63 -6.67 -6.72
N PHE A 91 -0.47 -6.12 -6.37
CA PHE A 91 -0.05 -4.83 -6.91
C PHE A 91 0.25 -4.91 -8.40
N ALA A 92 0.80 -6.03 -8.89
CA ALA A 92 0.94 -6.26 -10.32
C ALA A 92 -0.43 -6.27 -11.02
N ALA A 93 -1.44 -6.93 -10.42
CA ALA A 93 -2.80 -6.94 -10.95
C ALA A 93 -3.50 -5.57 -10.87
N LEU A 94 -3.27 -4.79 -9.80
CA LEU A 94 -3.88 -3.47 -9.60
C LEU A 94 -3.27 -2.38 -10.45
N ARG A 95 -1.97 -2.48 -10.77
CA ARG A 95 -1.23 -1.47 -11.53
C ARG A 95 -1.99 -0.96 -12.79
N PRO A 96 -2.48 -1.81 -13.70
CA PRO A 96 -3.21 -1.32 -14.88
C PRO A 96 -4.47 -0.52 -14.51
N HIS A 97 -5.19 -0.91 -13.45
CA HIS A 97 -6.37 -0.18 -12.98
C HIS A 97 -6.00 1.15 -12.33
N PHE A 98 -4.92 1.19 -11.56
CA PHE A 98 -4.35 2.43 -11.03
C PHE A 98 -3.98 3.36 -12.18
N ASP A 99 -3.32 2.82 -13.20
CA ASP A 99 -2.86 3.60 -14.32
C ASP A 99 -4.01 4.18 -15.16
N ALA A 100 -5.06 3.39 -15.38
CA ALA A 100 -6.28 3.81 -16.06
C ALA A 100 -7.08 4.84 -15.26
N ALA A 101 -7.10 4.73 -13.93
CA ALA A 101 -7.79 5.66 -13.04
C ALA A 101 -6.97 6.92 -12.69
N GLY A 102 -5.74 7.04 -13.20
CA GLY A 102 -4.85 8.17 -12.94
C GLY A 102 -4.20 8.17 -11.56
N LEU A 103 -4.22 7.04 -10.83
CA LEU A 103 -3.47 6.85 -9.60
C LEU A 103 -2.04 6.42 -9.95
N ARG A 104 -1.06 7.30 -9.74
CA ARG A 104 0.35 7.02 -9.93
C ARG A 104 1.00 6.67 -8.61
N VAL A 105 1.64 5.50 -8.56
CA VAL A 105 2.36 5.00 -7.40
C VAL A 105 3.81 4.75 -7.78
N TRP A 106 4.74 5.29 -7.00
CA TRP A 106 6.18 5.10 -7.18
C TRP A 106 6.79 4.42 -5.96
N ASN A 107 7.76 3.54 -6.19
CA ASN A 107 8.55 2.94 -5.13
C ASN A 107 9.85 3.74 -4.93
N CYS A 108 9.96 4.43 -3.80
CA CYS A 108 11.12 5.26 -3.46
C CYS A 108 12.09 4.56 -2.49
N THR A 109 11.92 3.26 -2.26
CA THR A 109 12.80 2.48 -1.36
C THR A 109 13.90 1.81 -2.18
N SER A 110 15.16 2.22 -1.97
CA SER A 110 16.31 1.66 -2.68
C SER A 110 16.48 0.16 -2.37
N GLY A 111 16.72 -0.65 -3.42
CA GLY A 111 16.90 -2.09 -3.30
C GLY A 111 15.67 -2.85 -2.80
N SER A 112 14.48 -2.25 -2.90
CA SER A 112 13.20 -2.91 -2.61
C SER A 112 12.89 -4.00 -3.64
N ARG A 113 12.24 -5.08 -3.18
CA ARG A 113 11.68 -6.16 -3.99
C ARG A 113 10.23 -5.92 -4.42
N LEU A 114 9.67 -4.74 -4.13
CA LEU A 114 8.37 -4.33 -4.62
C LEU A 114 8.52 -3.77 -6.05
N GLU A 115 8.44 -4.65 -7.02
CA GLU A 115 8.65 -4.34 -8.45
C GLU A 115 7.36 -4.00 -9.20
N ALA A 116 6.21 -4.11 -8.53
CA ALA A 116 4.91 -3.79 -9.12
C ALA A 116 4.76 -2.30 -9.48
N PHE A 117 5.59 -1.43 -8.93
CA PHE A 117 5.57 0.01 -9.18
C PHE A 117 6.94 0.48 -9.66
N PRO A 118 7.00 1.49 -10.56
CA PRO A 118 8.26 2.04 -11.02
C PRO A 118 9.09 2.59 -9.86
N HIS A 119 10.40 2.35 -9.89
CA HIS A 119 11.33 2.92 -8.93
C HIS A 119 11.68 4.37 -9.30
N VAL A 120 11.67 5.25 -8.31
CA VAL A 120 12.09 6.66 -8.44
C VAL A 120 12.78 7.07 -7.14
N ASP A 121 13.90 7.79 -7.25
CA ASP A 121 14.56 8.40 -6.10
C ASP A 121 13.62 9.37 -5.35
N LEU A 122 13.62 9.33 -4.01
CA LEU A 122 12.65 10.11 -3.22
C LEU A 122 12.83 11.62 -3.44
N ALA A 123 14.06 12.13 -3.48
CA ALA A 123 14.30 13.57 -3.66
C ALA A 123 13.76 14.01 -5.03
N ARG A 124 14.06 13.24 -6.08
CA ARG A 124 13.51 13.49 -7.42
C ARG A 124 11.98 13.44 -7.46
N ALA A 125 11.35 12.52 -6.73
CA ALA A 125 9.90 12.43 -6.68
C ALA A 125 9.27 13.66 -6.02
N LEU A 126 9.92 14.20 -4.98
CA LEU A 126 9.47 15.38 -4.25
C LEU A 126 9.70 16.69 -5.03
N ASP A 127 10.82 16.82 -5.73
CA ASP A 127 11.11 17.99 -6.58
C ASP A 127 10.07 18.19 -7.70
N ALA A 128 9.41 17.11 -8.12
CA ALA A 128 8.37 17.15 -9.14
C ALA A 128 6.99 17.59 -8.60
N VAL A 129 6.89 17.93 -7.31
CA VAL A 129 5.64 18.30 -6.65
C VAL A 129 5.79 19.66 -5.96
N GLY A 130 4.90 20.60 -6.27
CA GLY A 130 4.73 21.81 -5.50
C GLY A 130 3.69 21.59 -4.40
N VAL A 131 4.02 21.98 -3.16
CA VAL A 131 3.03 22.10 -2.09
C VAL A 131 2.72 23.57 -1.94
N ASP A 132 1.44 23.93 -2.03
CA ASP A 132 1.00 25.28 -1.66
C ASP A 132 1.04 25.42 -0.13
N THR A 133 2.10 26.03 0.37
CA THR A 133 2.26 26.35 1.78
C THR A 133 1.68 27.72 2.15
N SER A 134 1.07 28.44 1.20
CA SER A 134 0.46 29.74 1.44
C SER A 134 -0.98 29.64 1.96
N ALA A 135 -1.65 28.50 1.76
CA ALA A 135 -2.98 28.24 2.29
C ALA A 135 -2.97 28.12 3.81
N SER A 136 -3.85 28.86 4.49
CA SER A 136 -4.04 28.75 5.94
C SER A 136 -4.79 27.45 6.28
N THR A 137 -4.25 26.69 7.23
CA THR A 137 -4.94 25.55 7.86
C THR A 137 -5.58 25.93 9.21
N GLU A 138 -5.64 27.23 9.52
CA GLU A 138 -6.27 27.73 10.74
C GLU A 138 -7.74 27.28 10.82
N GLY A 139 -8.16 26.80 11.99
CA GLY A 139 -9.50 26.24 12.18
C GLY A 139 -9.70 24.80 11.70
N MET A 140 -8.78 24.19 10.94
CA MET A 140 -8.87 22.77 10.54
C MET A 140 -8.51 21.79 11.66
N TYR A 141 -7.78 22.26 12.68
CA TYR A 141 -7.48 21.51 13.89
C TYR A 141 -7.89 22.37 15.09
N VAL A 142 -9.08 22.11 15.65
CA VAL A 142 -9.44 22.65 16.96
C VAL A 142 -8.80 21.80 18.04
N ALA A 143 -8.15 22.44 19.02
CA ALA A 143 -7.71 21.76 20.23
C ALA A 143 -8.94 21.12 20.89
N ARG A 144 -8.93 19.79 21.01
CA ARG A 144 -9.96 19.03 21.73
C ARG A 144 -9.69 19.02 23.21
#